data_AF-A0A6V7LWM0-F1
#
_entry.id   AF-A0A6V7LWM0-F1
#
_cell.length_a   1.000
_cell.length_b   1.000
_cell.length_c   1.000
_cell.angle_alpha   90.00
_cell.angle_beta   90.00
_cell.angle_gamma   90.00
#
_symmetry.space_group_name_H-M   'P 1'
#
loop_
_entity.id
_entity.type
_entity.pdbx_description
1 polymer ?
#
loop_
_entity_poly.entity_id
_entity_poly.type
_entity_poly.pdbx_seq_one_letter_code
_entity_poly.pdbx_strand_id
1 'polypeptide(L)' 'NELRKIIDKLAQFVARNGPEFEQMTKNKQKDNPKFSFLFGGEYFNYYQYKVTTEQA' A
#
# COMPACT_ATOMS: atom_id res chain seq x y z
N ASN A 1 11.64 11.16 -1.65
CA ASN A 1 10.64 11.04 -0.57
C ASN A 1 10.50 9.55 -0.22
N GLU A 2 11.07 9.09 0.89
CA GLU A 2 11.18 7.66 1.23
C GLU A 2 9.82 6.97 1.43
N LEU A 3 8.81 7.70 1.92
CA LEU A 3 7.45 7.16 2.08
C LEU A 3 6.82 6.77 0.73
N ARG A 4 6.95 7.61 -0.31
CA ARG A 4 6.44 7.30 -1.65
C ARG A 4 7.08 6.03 -2.22
N LYS A 5 8.38 5.81 -2.00
CA LYS A 5 9.07 4.59 -2.42
C LYS A 5 8.50 3.33 -1.73
N ILE A 6 8.13 3.44 -0.45
CA ILE A 6 7.49 2.33 0.28
C ILE A 6 6.11 2.04 -0.33
N ILE A 7 5.33 3.09 -0.60
CA ILE A 7 4.00 2.97 -1.20
C ILE A 7 4.10 2.33 -2.58
N ASP A 8 5.00 2.80 -3.44
CA ASP A 8 5.19 2.28 -4.80
C ASP A 8 5.56 0.79 -4.79
N LYS A 9 6.52 0.40 -3.92
CA LYS A 9 6.91 -1.00 -3.76
C LYS A 9 5.77 -1.88 -3.27
N LEU A 10 5.00 -1.41 -2.29
CA LEU A 10 3.86 -2.16 -1.77
C LEU A 10 2.76 -2.28 -2.82
N ALA A 11 2.47 -1.21 -3.57
CA ALA A 11 1.48 -1.22 -4.63
C ALA A 11 1.83 -2.24 -5.72
N GLN A 12 3.08 -2.27 -6.18
CA GLN A 12 3.58 -3.27 -7.12
C GLN A 12 3.47 -4.70 -6.58
N PHE A 13 3.78 -4.89 -5.29
CA PHE A 13 3.69 -6.20 -4.65
C PHE A 13 2.23 -6.69 -4.58
N VAL A 14 1.31 -5.84 -4.14
CA VAL A 14 -0.12 -6.18 -4.06
C VAL A 14 -0.73 -6.38 -5.44
N ALA A 15 -0.40 -5.54 -6.42
CA ALA A 15 -0.89 -5.68 -7.79
C ALA A 15 -0.51 -7.03 -8.41
N ARG A 16 0.70 -7.53 -8.13
CA ARG A 16 1.20 -8.83 -8.65
C ARG A 16 0.67 -10.05 -7.91
N ASN A 17 0.47 -9.95 -6.60
CA ASN A 17 0.20 -11.11 -5.75
C ASN A 17 -1.26 -11.20 -5.28
N GLY A 18 -2.06 -10.16 -5.49
CA GLY A 18 -3.46 -10.10 -5.11
C GLY A 18 -3.75 -9.28 -3.84
N PRO A 19 -5.02 -8.90 -3.64
CA PRO A 19 -5.46 -8.05 -2.53
C PRO A 19 -5.30 -8.71 -1.15
N GLU A 20 -5.19 -10.03 -1.07
CA GLU A 20 -4.97 -10.76 0.18
C GLU A 20 -3.66 -10.33 0.86
N PHE A 21 -2.65 -9.97 0.07
CA PHE A 21 -1.37 -9.48 0.56
C PHE A 21 -1.45 -8.07 1.14
N GLU A 22 -2.37 -7.24 0.65
CA GLU A 22 -2.69 -5.96 1.29
C GLU A 22 -3.26 -6.21 2.68
N GLN A 23 -4.22 -7.12 2.80
CA GLN A 23 -4.85 -7.44 4.08
C GLN A 23 -3.84 -8.05 5.08
N MET A 24 -2.95 -8.92 4.61
CA MET A 24 -1.85 -9.45 5.44
C MET A 24 -0.93 -8.33 5.92
N THR A 25 -0.58 -7.37 5.04
CA THR A 25 0.27 -6.23 5.39
C THR A 25 -0.41 -5.32 6.40
N LYS A 26 -1.70 -5.00 6.20
CA LYS A 26 -2.54 -4.28 7.16
C LYS A 26 -2.51 -4.93 8.54
N ASN A 27 -2.75 -6.24 8.62
CA ASN A 27 -2.76 -6.96 9.90
C ASN A 27 -1.39 -6.94 10.59
N LYS A 28 -0.30 -7.15 9.83
CA LYS A 28 1.07 -7.18 10.38
C LYS A 28 1.61 -5.81 10.78
N GLN A 29 1.14 -4.74 10.13
CA GLN A 29 1.68 -3.38 10.28
C GLN A 29 0.68 -2.39 10.89
N LYS A 30 -0.40 -2.89 11.53
CA LYS A 30 -1.48 -2.06 12.09
C LYS A 30 -0.99 -0.95 13.03
N ASP A 31 0.07 -1.18 13.78
CA ASP A 31 0.62 -0.23 14.76
C ASP A 31 1.84 0.53 14.22
N ASN A 32 2.21 0.32 12.94
CA ASN A 32 3.36 0.96 12.32
C ASN A 32 2.94 2.24 11.57
N PRO A 33 3.36 3.43 12.01
CA PRO A 33 2.96 4.69 11.38
C PRO A 33 3.43 4.82 9.92
N LYS A 34 4.47 4.07 9.50
CA LYS A 34 4.93 4.05 8.11
C LYS A 34 3.89 3.43 7.15
N PHE A 35 2.99 2.59 7.67
CA PHE A 35 1.92 1.95 6.91
C PHE A 35 0.53 2.51 7.23
N SER A 36 0.47 3.65 7.95
CA SER A 36 -0.79 4.33 8.27
C SER A 36 -1.61 4.67 7.02
N PHE A 37 -0.96 4.93 5.89
CA PHE A 37 -1.59 5.17 4.58
C PHE A 37 -2.46 4.01 4.08
N LEU A 38 -2.34 2.79 4.65
CA LEU A 38 -3.23 1.67 4.32
C LEU A 38 -4.62 1.80 4.97
N PHE A 39 -4.74 2.64 5.99
CA PHE A 39 -5.95 2.82 6.79
C PHE A 39 -6.63 4.18 6.57
N GLY A 40 -6.18 4.93 5.56
CA GLY A 40 -6.67 6.27 5.25
C GLY A 40 -5.57 7.34 5.39
N GLY A 41 -5.98 8.60 5.45
CA GLY A 41 -5.09 9.73 5.65
C GLY A 41 -4.27 10.14 4.43
N GLU A 42 -3.19 10.86 4.67
CA GLU A 42 -2.28 11.33 3.63
C GLU A 42 -1.70 10.12 2.89
N TYR A 43 -1.75 10.15 1.55
CA TYR A 43 -1.32 9.10 0.63
C TYR A 43 -2.22 7.86 0.45
N PHE A 44 -3.37 7.74 1.13
CA PHE A 44 -4.30 6.62 0.87
C PHE A 44 -4.75 6.56 -0.60
N ASN A 45 -5.24 7.69 -1.14
CA ASN A 45 -5.66 7.78 -2.54
C ASN A 45 -4.49 7.54 -3.52
N TYR A 46 -3.29 7.99 -3.15
CA TYR A 46 -2.09 7.76 -3.94
C TYR A 46 -1.74 6.27 -4.01
N TYR A 47 -1.79 5.56 -2.87
CA TYR A 47 -1.60 4.11 -2.82
C TYR A 47 -2.63 3.36 -3.66
N GLN A 48 -3.94 3.68 -3.53
CA GLN A 48 -4.98 3.03 -4.31
C GLN A 48 -4.78 3.24 -5.82
N TYR A 49 -4.52 4.48 -6.23
CA TYR A 49 -4.20 4.79 -7.63
C TYR A 49 -3.02 3.97 -8.14
N LYS A 50 -1.95 3.86 -7.35
CA LYS A 50 -0.78 3.05 -7.71
C LYS A 50 -1.13 1.57 -7.84
N VAL A 51 -1.88 0.98 -6.91
CA VAL A 51 -2.31 -0.43 -7.01
C VAL A 51 -3.11 -0.66 -8.29
N THR A 52 -4.11 0.18 -8.57
CA THR A 52 -4.93 0.06 -9.79
C THR A 52 -4.11 0.23 -11.07
N THR A 53 -3.17 1.17 -11.08
CA THR A 53 -2.30 1.42 -12.25
C THR A 53 -1.38 0.23 -12.54
N GLU A 54 -0.89 -0.46 -11.52
CA GLU A 54 0.03 -1.60 -11.68
C GLU A 54 -0.71 -2.93 -11.96
N GLN A 55 -2.04 -2.96 -11.78
CA GLN A 55 -2.91 -4.10 -12.12
C GLN A 55 -3.43 -4.05 -13.57
N ALA A 56 -3.42 -2.87 -14.18
CA ALA A 56 -3.82 -2.66 -15.57
C ALA A 56 -2.72 -3.14 -16.55
#